data_AF-X1INL1-F1
#
_entry.id   AF-X1INL1-F1
#
_cell.length_a   1.000
_cell.length_b   1.000
_cell.length_c   1.000
_cell.angle_alpha   90.00
_cell.angle_beta   90.00
_cell.angle_gamma   90.00
#
_symmetry.space_group_name_H-M   'P 1'
#
loop_
_entity.id
_entity.type
_entity.pdbx_description
1 polymer ?
#
loop_
_entity_poly.entity_id
_entity_poly.type
_entity_poly.pdbx_seq_one_letter_code
_entity_poly.pdbx_strand_id
1 'polypeptide(L)'
;GDQAFIQELMDAALEALDKLARDTGAHLEQPVQIYVYANSGDLRGAMVYPQEWTGGVAFTEYGIVAIGVDVDSLAWGKRCVAHELAHLVTYQMTFNPYGDLPTWLNEGLSMYAEGDLRADLQSALDQAVTEDNLISVRSLCGSFPAKTEEASLCYAQSYSLVDLLIRNYGKEKMLHLLSVFKEGSAYNDALLEVYDFDMDGLDNLWRQSLGLEPRLEAALLSPVIESPAI
;
A
#
# COMPACT_ATOMS: atom_id res chain seq x y z
N GLY A 1 -0.84 25.49 -13.13
CA GLY A 1 -0.57 25.00 -14.49
C GLY A 1 -1.53 25.63 -15.47
N ASP A 2 -1.34 25.37 -16.76
CA ASP A 2 -2.32 25.66 -17.79
C ASP A 2 -3.33 24.49 -17.91
N GLN A 3 -4.25 24.58 -18.87
CA GLN A 3 -5.25 23.53 -19.09
C GLN A 3 -4.63 22.20 -19.51
N ALA A 4 -3.52 22.22 -20.26
CA ALA A 4 -2.81 21.02 -20.70
C ALA A 4 -2.21 20.27 -19.50
N PHE A 5 -1.57 20.99 -18.57
CA PHE A 5 -1.03 20.41 -17.34
C PHE A 5 -2.10 19.70 -16.50
N ILE A 6 -3.28 20.31 -16.34
CA ILE A 6 -4.39 19.69 -15.59
C ILE A 6 -4.94 18.48 -16.33
N GLN A 7 -5.01 18.53 -17.66
CA GLN A 7 -5.45 17.38 -18.46
C GLN A 7 -4.50 16.19 -18.27
N GLU A 8 -3.19 16.40 -18.25
CA GLU A 8 -2.20 15.34 -18.01
C GLU A 8 -2.35 14.68 -16.63
N LEU A 9 -2.73 15.45 -15.60
CA LEU A 9 -3.04 14.89 -14.27
C LEU A 9 -4.37 14.14 -14.25
N MET A 10 -5.38 14.62 -14.99
CA MET A 10 -6.66 13.93 -15.14
C MET A 10 -6.49 12.60 -15.89
N ASP A 11 -5.70 12.59 -16.96
CA ASP A 11 -5.42 11.38 -17.74
C ASP A 11 -4.72 10.34 -16.85
N ALA A 12 -3.74 10.76 -16.03
CA ALA A 12 -3.10 9.88 -15.05
C ALA A 12 -4.08 9.33 -13.99
N ALA A 13 -5.05 10.13 -13.54
CA ALA A 13 -6.09 9.66 -12.63
C ALA A 13 -6.95 8.57 -13.28
N LEU A 14 -7.38 8.78 -14.53
CA LEU A 14 -8.17 7.80 -15.28
C LEU A 14 -7.38 6.51 -15.56
N GLU A 15 -6.12 6.63 -15.94
CA GLU A 15 -5.21 5.48 -16.13
C GLU A 15 -5.04 4.67 -14.84
N ALA A 16 -4.94 5.35 -13.68
CA ALA A 16 -4.86 4.69 -12.38
C ALA A 16 -6.15 3.93 -12.03
N LEU A 17 -7.32 4.51 -12.28
CA LEU A 17 -8.62 3.83 -12.08
C LEU A 17 -8.75 2.60 -12.99
N ASP A 18 -8.41 2.74 -14.28
CA ASP A 18 -8.43 1.64 -15.22
C ASP A 18 -7.45 0.53 -14.81
N LYS A 19 -6.27 0.90 -14.30
CA LYS A 19 -5.28 -0.04 -13.78
C LYS A 19 -5.80 -0.81 -12.57
N LEU A 20 -6.32 -0.12 -11.56
CA LEU A 20 -6.89 -0.77 -10.37
C LEU A 20 -8.05 -1.69 -10.75
N ALA A 21 -9.00 -1.22 -11.57
CA ALA A 21 -10.13 -2.03 -11.99
C ALA A 21 -9.72 -3.28 -12.78
N ARG A 22 -8.69 -3.17 -13.62
CA ARG A 22 -8.18 -4.28 -14.43
C ARG A 22 -7.41 -5.30 -13.61
N ASP A 23 -6.55 -4.86 -12.70
CA ASP A 23 -5.55 -5.71 -12.05
C ASP A 23 -6.05 -6.22 -10.68
N THR A 24 -6.92 -5.47 -10.00
CA THR A 24 -7.44 -5.84 -8.67
C THR A 24 -8.97 -5.97 -8.63
N GLY A 25 -9.67 -5.41 -9.62
CA GLY A 25 -11.15 -5.35 -9.62
C GLY A 25 -11.73 -4.25 -8.75
N ALA A 26 -10.89 -3.52 -8.02
CA ALA A 26 -11.31 -2.39 -7.21
C ALA A 26 -11.75 -1.23 -8.10
N HIS A 27 -12.79 -0.51 -7.67
CA HIS A 27 -13.37 0.60 -8.41
C HIS A 27 -13.99 1.61 -7.44
N LEU A 28 -14.25 2.82 -7.93
CA LEU A 28 -14.99 3.81 -7.16
C LEU A 28 -16.49 3.45 -7.13
N GLU A 29 -17.07 3.39 -5.94
CA GLU A 29 -18.52 3.31 -5.73
C GLU A 29 -19.17 4.71 -5.73
N GLN A 30 -18.40 5.74 -5.39
CA GLN A 30 -18.82 7.14 -5.35
C GLN A 30 -17.80 8.06 -6.04
N PRO A 31 -18.24 9.18 -6.65
CA PRO A 31 -17.34 10.14 -7.27
C PRO A 31 -16.32 10.71 -6.29
N VAL A 32 -15.14 11.08 -6.82
CA VAL A 32 -14.06 11.72 -6.07
C VAL A 32 -13.74 13.09 -6.65
N GLN A 33 -13.20 13.97 -5.81
CA GLN A 33 -12.78 15.32 -6.19
C GLN A 33 -11.28 15.47 -5.98
N ILE A 34 -10.57 15.97 -6.99
CA ILE A 34 -9.12 16.21 -6.94
C ILE A 34 -8.88 17.72 -6.97
N TYR A 35 -8.27 18.25 -5.91
CA TYR A 35 -7.85 19.65 -5.81
C TYR A 35 -6.35 19.76 -6.04
N VAL A 36 -5.96 20.56 -7.03
CA VAL A 36 -4.55 20.76 -7.39
C VAL A 36 -4.11 22.16 -6.96
N TYR A 37 -3.13 22.21 -6.06
CA TYR A 37 -2.44 23.41 -5.61
C TYR A 37 -1.18 23.63 -6.45
N ALA A 38 -0.72 24.89 -6.54
CA ALA A 38 0.40 25.23 -7.42
C ALA A 38 1.73 24.61 -6.99
N ASN A 39 1.89 24.28 -5.70
CA ASN A 39 3.03 23.58 -5.14
C ASN A 39 2.66 23.00 -3.77
N SER A 40 3.52 22.16 -3.19
CA SER A 40 3.26 21.54 -1.88
C SER A 40 3.24 22.55 -0.72
N GLY A 41 3.91 23.70 -0.85
CA GLY A 41 3.83 24.79 0.12
C GLY A 41 2.43 25.39 0.23
N ASP A 42 1.79 25.64 -0.91
CA ASP A 42 0.41 26.14 -0.97
C ASP A 42 -0.59 25.13 -0.41
N LEU A 43 -0.41 23.84 -0.73
CA LEU A 43 -1.22 22.76 -0.13
C LEU A 43 -1.10 22.77 1.40
N ARG A 44 0.13 22.77 1.94
CA ARG A 44 0.36 22.80 3.38
C ARG A 44 -0.23 24.06 4.04
N GLY A 45 -0.14 25.21 3.38
CA GLY A 45 -0.75 26.45 3.84
C GLY A 45 -2.29 26.42 3.95
N ALA A 46 -2.94 25.53 3.19
CA ALA A 46 -4.39 25.33 3.22
C ALA A 46 -4.84 24.27 4.25
N MET A 47 -3.91 23.52 4.86
CA MET A 47 -4.20 22.43 5.79
C MET A 47 -4.03 22.85 7.24
N VAL A 48 -4.81 22.22 8.13
CA VAL A 48 -4.66 22.36 9.58
C VAL A 48 -3.78 21.21 10.07
N TYR A 49 -2.56 21.51 10.55
CA TYR A 49 -1.52 20.55 10.96
C TYR A 49 -1.01 19.61 9.85
N PRO A 50 -0.51 20.12 8.71
CA PRO A 50 0.13 19.27 7.70
C PRO A 50 1.43 18.65 8.24
N GLN A 51 1.74 17.43 7.79
CA GLN A 51 3.10 16.92 7.93
C GLN A 51 4.01 17.61 6.90
N GLU A 52 5.26 17.88 7.27
CA GLU A 52 6.19 18.66 6.40
C GLU A 52 6.45 17.98 5.05
N TRP A 53 6.34 16.65 5.00
CA TRP A 53 6.58 15.82 3.81
C TRP A 53 5.32 15.58 2.95
N THR A 54 4.16 16.14 3.33
CA THR A 54 2.92 16.00 2.55
C THR A 54 3.03 16.72 1.21
N GLY A 55 3.16 15.95 0.13
CA GLY A 55 3.04 16.42 -1.26
C GLY A 55 1.64 16.19 -1.86
N GLY A 56 0.96 15.14 -1.40
CA GLY A 56 -0.44 14.83 -1.66
C GLY A 56 -1.09 14.24 -0.41
N VAL A 57 -2.42 14.25 -0.36
CA VAL A 57 -3.20 13.65 0.72
C VAL A 57 -4.58 13.22 0.23
N ALA A 58 -4.97 12.01 0.60
CA ALA A 58 -6.33 11.49 0.46
C ALA A 58 -7.13 11.70 1.75
N PHE A 59 -8.21 12.47 1.67
CA PHE A 59 -9.24 12.56 2.71
C PHE A 59 -10.35 11.56 2.38
N THR A 60 -10.12 10.31 2.75
CA THR A 60 -10.89 9.17 2.24
C THR A 60 -12.39 9.23 2.57
N GLU A 61 -12.74 9.63 3.80
CA GLU A 61 -14.12 9.83 4.25
C GLU A 61 -14.91 10.88 3.45
N TYR A 62 -14.20 11.82 2.80
CA TYR A 62 -14.82 12.93 2.07
C TYR A 62 -14.76 12.76 0.55
N GLY A 63 -14.11 11.70 0.05
CA GLY A 63 -13.94 11.50 -1.39
C GLY A 63 -13.00 12.53 -2.02
N ILE A 64 -12.01 13.04 -1.28
CA ILE A 64 -11.16 14.15 -1.72
C ILE A 64 -9.70 13.74 -1.81
N VAL A 65 -9.05 14.05 -2.93
CA VAL A 65 -7.58 14.15 -3.05
C VAL A 65 -7.19 15.61 -3.08
N ALA A 66 -6.17 15.98 -2.32
CA ALA A 66 -5.52 17.28 -2.44
C ALA A 66 -4.03 17.09 -2.74
N ILE A 67 -3.52 17.72 -3.80
CA ILE A 67 -2.15 17.55 -4.25
C ILE A 67 -1.52 18.91 -4.57
N GLY A 68 -0.27 19.12 -4.15
CA GLY A 68 0.51 20.30 -4.50
C GLY A 68 1.60 19.95 -5.49
N VAL A 69 1.41 20.30 -6.77
CA VAL A 69 2.30 19.88 -7.87
C VAL A 69 2.85 21.10 -8.61
N ASP A 70 4.16 21.31 -8.53
CA ASP A 70 4.86 22.27 -9.38
C ASP A 70 4.78 21.84 -10.85
N VAL A 71 4.68 22.81 -11.77
CA VAL A 71 4.56 22.53 -13.22
C VAL A 71 5.74 21.73 -13.77
N ASP A 72 6.93 21.90 -13.19
CA ASP A 72 8.15 21.20 -13.57
C ASP A 72 8.24 19.77 -12.98
N SER A 73 7.27 19.39 -12.13
CA SER A 73 7.21 18.11 -11.43
C SER A 73 6.05 17.22 -11.89
N LEU A 74 5.60 17.36 -13.14
CA LEU A 74 4.44 16.64 -13.67
C LEU A 74 4.54 15.11 -13.50
N ALA A 75 5.72 14.51 -13.75
CA ALA A 75 5.91 13.06 -13.61
C ALA A 75 5.67 12.58 -12.17
N TRP A 76 6.15 13.35 -11.18
CA TRP A 76 5.87 13.08 -9.78
C TRP A 76 4.38 13.31 -9.47
N GLY A 77 3.78 14.38 -10.00
CA GLY A 77 2.36 14.68 -9.82
C GLY A 77 1.44 13.57 -10.32
N LYS A 78 1.73 12.99 -11.49
CA LYS A 78 0.98 11.84 -12.04
C LYS A 78 1.02 10.63 -11.11
N ARG A 79 2.22 10.28 -10.62
CA ARG A 79 2.38 9.17 -9.65
C ARG A 79 1.64 9.44 -8.35
N CYS A 80 1.79 10.64 -7.79
CA CYS A 80 1.13 11.02 -6.55
C CYS A 80 -0.40 11.03 -6.70
N VAL A 81 -0.96 11.51 -7.82
CA VAL A 81 -2.40 11.38 -8.11
C VAL A 81 -2.84 9.91 -8.11
N ALA A 82 -2.11 9.03 -8.79
CA ALA A 82 -2.43 7.61 -8.82
C ALA A 82 -2.40 6.98 -7.41
N HIS A 83 -1.38 7.33 -6.61
CA HIS A 83 -1.22 6.88 -5.22
C HIS A 83 -2.40 7.31 -4.33
N GLU A 84 -2.68 8.61 -4.26
CA GLU A 84 -3.75 9.14 -3.40
C GLU A 84 -5.14 8.66 -3.86
N LEU A 85 -5.34 8.49 -5.17
CA LEU A 85 -6.58 7.96 -5.71
C LEU A 85 -6.79 6.49 -5.36
N ALA A 86 -5.72 5.70 -5.31
CA ALA A 86 -5.78 4.30 -4.90
C ALA A 86 -6.21 4.13 -3.44
N HIS A 87 -5.80 5.03 -2.54
CA HIS A 87 -6.33 5.06 -1.17
C HIS A 87 -7.85 5.27 -1.15
N LEU A 88 -8.37 6.17 -1.99
CA LEU A 88 -9.81 6.40 -2.09
C LEU A 88 -10.57 5.20 -2.63
N VAL A 89 -10.08 4.59 -3.71
CA VAL A 89 -10.66 3.37 -4.28
C VAL A 89 -10.68 2.25 -3.25
N THR A 90 -9.54 2.01 -2.60
CA THR A 90 -9.39 0.95 -1.60
C THR A 90 -10.32 1.20 -0.42
N TYR A 91 -10.35 2.42 0.11
CA TYR A 91 -11.25 2.79 1.20
C TYR A 91 -12.73 2.55 0.86
N GLN A 92 -13.20 2.98 -0.32
CA GLN A 92 -14.59 2.73 -0.71
C GLN A 92 -14.91 1.23 -0.84
N MET A 93 -13.93 0.43 -1.28
CA MET A 93 -14.10 -1.01 -1.42
C MET A 93 -14.09 -1.76 -0.08
N THR A 94 -13.43 -1.22 0.96
CA THR A 94 -13.21 -1.95 2.23
C THR A 94 -13.85 -1.29 3.45
N PHE A 95 -14.46 -0.11 3.31
CA PHE A 95 -15.01 0.64 4.43
C PHE A 95 -16.07 -0.17 5.18
N ASN A 96 -15.86 -0.34 6.48
CA ASN A 96 -16.72 -1.08 7.39
C ASN A 96 -16.51 -0.55 8.84
N PRO A 97 -17.45 -0.80 9.77
CA PRO A 97 -17.35 -0.32 11.15
C PRO A 97 -16.65 -1.29 12.13
N TYR A 98 -16.11 -2.42 11.66
CA TYR A 98 -15.67 -3.53 12.50
C TYR A 98 -14.14 -3.76 12.49
N GLY A 99 -13.42 -3.28 11.48
CA GLY A 99 -11.97 -3.40 11.38
C GLY A 99 -11.36 -2.55 10.27
N ASP A 100 -10.06 -2.36 10.36
CA ASP A 100 -9.26 -1.60 9.39
C ASP A 100 -8.63 -2.53 8.34
N LEU A 101 -8.07 -1.95 7.29
CA LEU A 101 -7.22 -2.66 6.33
C LEU A 101 -5.77 -2.68 6.86
N PRO A 102 -5.00 -3.77 6.74
CA PRO A 102 -3.60 -3.75 7.14
C PRO A 102 -2.83 -2.73 6.28
N THR A 103 -1.97 -1.92 6.93
CA THR A 103 -1.26 -0.81 6.28
C THR A 103 -0.52 -1.24 5.00
N TRP A 104 0.16 -2.40 5.03
CA TRP A 104 0.86 -2.92 3.86
C TRP A 104 -0.04 -3.12 2.63
N LEU A 105 -1.30 -3.48 2.82
CA LEU A 105 -2.21 -3.71 1.70
C LEU A 105 -2.70 -2.37 1.14
N ASN A 106 -3.07 -1.43 2.02
CA ASN A 106 -3.46 -0.08 1.62
C ASN A 106 -2.33 0.62 0.85
N GLU A 107 -1.13 0.66 1.44
CA GLU A 107 0.03 1.31 0.84
C GLU A 107 0.55 0.54 -0.37
N GLY A 108 0.52 -0.80 -0.33
CA GLY A 108 0.95 -1.63 -1.45
C GLY A 108 0.10 -1.43 -2.69
N LEU A 109 -1.23 -1.33 -2.54
CA LEU A 109 -2.14 -1.02 -3.65
C LEU A 109 -1.91 0.39 -4.20
N SER A 110 -1.65 1.37 -3.33
CA SER A 110 -1.31 2.73 -3.74
C SER A 110 0.01 2.81 -4.50
N MET A 111 1.05 2.15 -3.99
CA MET A 111 2.34 2.01 -4.68
C MET A 111 2.18 1.28 -6.02
N TYR A 112 1.35 0.22 -6.07
CA TYR A 112 1.08 -0.52 -7.30
C TYR A 112 0.37 0.34 -8.36
N ALA A 113 -0.52 1.24 -7.93
CA ALA A 113 -1.20 2.17 -8.82
C ALA A 113 -0.25 3.20 -9.45
N GLU A 114 0.86 3.55 -8.78
CA GLU A 114 1.88 4.43 -9.37
C GLU A 114 2.60 3.82 -10.59
N GLY A 115 2.48 2.51 -10.80
CA GLY A 115 3.25 1.75 -11.78
C GLY A 115 4.51 1.14 -11.17
N ASP A 116 5.58 1.06 -11.97
CA ASP A 116 6.81 0.41 -11.53
C ASP A 116 7.43 1.13 -10.31
N LEU A 117 7.99 0.30 -9.42
CA LEU A 117 8.68 0.76 -8.24
C LEU A 117 9.85 1.67 -8.65
N ARG A 118 9.99 2.82 -7.97
CA ARG A 118 11.10 3.74 -8.25
C ARG A 118 12.44 3.06 -7.97
N ALA A 119 13.47 3.43 -8.72
CA ALA A 119 14.79 2.82 -8.62
C ALA A 119 15.39 2.88 -7.20
N ASP A 120 15.13 3.95 -6.45
CA ASP A 120 15.59 4.08 -5.06
C ASP A 120 14.88 3.10 -4.12
N LEU A 121 13.56 2.91 -4.28
CA LEU A 121 12.77 1.95 -3.51
C LEU A 121 13.11 0.50 -3.89
N GLN A 122 13.34 0.23 -5.18
CA GLN A 122 13.81 -1.07 -5.64
C GLN A 122 15.19 -1.40 -5.05
N SER A 123 16.11 -0.43 -5.05
CA SER A 123 17.44 -0.63 -4.46
C SER A 123 17.37 -0.93 -2.96
N ALA A 124 16.48 -0.26 -2.22
CA ALA A 124 16.26 -0.53 -0.81
C ALA A 124 15.69 -1.93 -0.56
N LEU A 125 14.74 -2.39 -1.39
CA LEU A 125 14.21 -3.74 -1.33
C LEU A 125 15.29 -4.78 -1.64
N ASP A 126 16.04 -4.60 -2.72
CA ASP A 126 17.10 -5.53 -3.15
C ASP A 126 18.21 -5.65 -2.09
N GLN A 127 18.56 -4.54 -1.44
CA GLN A 127 19.50 -4.54 -0.32
C GLN A 127 18.93 -5.34 0.86
N ALA A 128 17.68 -5.10 1.25
CA ALA A 128 17.05 -5.80 2.36
C ALA A 128 16.89 -7.31 2.09
N VAL A 129 16.67 -7.71 0.82
CA VAL A 129 16.70 -9.12 0.40
C VAL A 129 18.11 -9.70 0.54
N THR A 130 19.12 -8.99 0.03
CA THR A 130 20.52 -9.44 0.07
C THR A 130 21.03 -9.63 1.50
N GLU A 131 20.60 -8.76 2.41
CA GLU A 131 20.99 -8.77 3.82
C GLU A 131 20.08 -9.65 4.71
N ASP A 132 19.05 -10.28 4.13
CA ASP A 132 17.95 -10.97 4.85
C ASP A 132 17.38 -10.14 6.02
N ASN A 133 17.17 -8.84 5.76
CA ASN A 133 16.70 -7.86 6.73
C ASN A 133 15.31 -7.32 6.36
N LEU A 134 14.44 -8.19 5.83
CA LEU A 134 13.07 -7.83 5.48
C LEU A 134 12.20 -7.68 6.74
N ILE A 135 11.37 -6.63 6.76
CA ILE A 135 10.33 -6.42 7.78
C ILE A 135 9.24 -7.48 7.56
N SER A 136 8.80 -8.14 8.63
CA SER A 136 7.75 -9.16 8.50
C SER A 136 6.40 -8.59 8.10
N VAL A 137 5.59 -9.35 7.37
CA VAL A 137 4.22 -8.96 6.97
C VAL A 137 3.40 -8.47 8.16
N ARG A 138 3.48 -9.19 9.29
CA ARG A 138 2.80 -8.81 10.54
C ARG A 138 3.22 -7.44 11.06
N SER A 139 4.51 -7.10 10.96
CA SER A 139 5.02 -5.79 11.39
C SER A 139 4.58 -4.67 10.44
N LEU A 140 4.42 -4.96 9.15
CA LEU A 140 3.90 -4.00 8.17
C LEU A 140 2.40 -3.73 8.30
N CYS A 141 1.67 -4.43 9.17
CA CYS A 141 0.28 -4.08 9.50
C CYS A 141 0.18 -2.84 10.41
N GLY A 142 1.27 -2.46 11.08
CA GLY A 142 1.31 -1.27 11.93
C GLY A 142 1.47 0.04 11.15
N SER A 143 1.53 1.16 11.85
CA SER A 143 1.83 2.46 11.24
C SER A 143 3.27 2.52 10.72
N PHE A 144 3.45 3.11 9.54
CA PHE A 144 4.78 3.28 8.98
C PHE A 144 5.55 4.40 9.71
N PRO A 145 6.89 4.29 9.81
CA PRO A 145 7.71 5.32 10.43
C PRO A 145 7.54 6.67 9.74
N ALA A 146 7.59 7.77 10.50
CA ALA A 146 7.54 9.12 9.94
C ALA A 146 8.84 9.52 9.20
N LYS A 147 9.93 8.77 9.40
CA LYS A 147 11.21 9.01 8.73
C LYS A 147 11.22 8.39 7.33
N THR A 148 11.62 9.18 6.35
CA THR A 148 11.58 8.85 4.92
C THR A 148 12.33 7.57 4.56
N GLU A 149 13.53 7.33 5.13
CA GLU A 149 14.33 6.14 4.78
C GLU A 149 13.74 4.83 5.31
N GLU A 150 13.27 4.80 6.56
CA GLU A 150 12.62 3.62 7.15
C GLU A 150 11.25 3.36 6.51
N ALA A 151 10.52 4.44 6.16
CA ALA A 151 9.25 4.33 5.43
C ALA A 151 9.45 3.77 4.01
N SER A 152 10.53 4.14 3.31
CA SER A 152 10.82 3.66 1.96
C SER A 152 10.83 2.13 1.86
N LEU A 153 11.46 1.43 2.83
CA LEU A 153 11.45 -0.03 2.82
C LEU A 153 10.04 -0.58 3.05
N CYS A 154 9.26 0.01 3.96
CA CYS A 154 7.87 -0.40 4.17
C CYS A 154 7.03 -0.28 2.89
N TYR A 155 7.13 0.84 2.15
CA TYR A 155 6.46 1.02 0.86
C TYR A 155 6.93 0.01 -0.19
N ALA A 156 8.25 -0.19 -0.31
CA ALA A 156 8.82 -1.12 -1.28
C ALA A 156 8.40 -2.58 -1.03
N GLN A 157 8.39 -3.03 0.23
CA GLN A 157 7.91 -4.37 0.58
C GLN A 157 6.40 -4.51 0.38
N SER A 158 5.63 -3.47 0.70
CA SER A 158 4.17 -3.46 0.51
C SER A 158 3.79 -3.58 -0.97
N TYR A 159 4.47 -2.85 -1.85
CA TYR A 159 4.38 -3.02 -3.29
C TYR A 159 4.69 -4.47 -3.71
N SER A 160 5.82 -5.01 -3.24
CA SER A 160 6.27 -6.36 -3.58
C SER A 160 5.27 -7.45 -3.16
N LEU A 161 4.64 -7.31 -1.99
CA LEU A 161 3.59 -8.21 -1.50
C LEU A 161 2.33 -8.15 -2.37
N VAL A 162 1.84 -6.96 -2.68
CA VAL A 162 0.64 -6.78 -3.52
C VAL A 162 0.90 -7.30 -4.93
N ASP A 163 2.06 -6.98 -5.51
CA ASP A 163 2.46 -7.46 -6.82
C ASP A 163 2.58 -9.00 -6.85
N LEU A 164 3.13 -9.63 -5.80
CA LEU A 164 3.14 -11.09 -5.66
C LEU A 164 1.71 -11.67 -5.67
N LEU A 165 0.80 -11.11 -4.88
CA LEU A 165 -0.57 -11.59 -4.78
C LEU A 165 -1.30 -11.47 -6.11
N ILE A 166 -1.18 -10.32 -6.79
CA ILE A 166 -1.79 -10.09 -8.11
C ILE A 166 -1.20 -11.05 -9.16
N ARG A 167 0.13 -11.19 -9.22
CA ARG A 167 0.78 -12.07 -10.20
C ARG A 167 0.45 -13.55 -10.02
N ASN A 168 0.37 -14.02 -8.77
CA ASN A 168 0.19 -15.44 -8.49
C ASN A 168 -1.28 -15.87 -8.43
N TYR A 169 -2.18 -14.98 -7.99
CA TYR A 169 -3.58 -15.33 -7.70
C TYR A 169 -4.61 -14.54 -8.53
N GLY A 170 -4.17 -13.48 -9.20
CA GLY A 170 -5.00 -12.71 -10.12
C GLY A 170 -5.98 -11.77 -9.46
N LYS A 171 -6.68 -11.02 -10.32
CA LYS A 171 -7.67 -10.01 -9.96
C LYS A 171 -8.78 -10.55 -9.07
N GLU A 172 -9.32 -11.73 -9.38
CA GLU A 172 -10.50 -12.27 -8.72
C GLU A 172 -10.24 -12.52 -7.23
N LYS A 173 -9.05 -13.03 -6.89
CA LYS A 173 -8.64 -13.25 -5.50
C LYS A 173 -8.36 -11.94 -4.77
N MET A 174 -7.74 -10.96 -5.43
CA MET A 174 -7.54 -9.63 -4.84
C MET A 174 -8.89 -8.94 -4.55
N LEU A 175 -9.84 -8.98 -5.49
CA LEU A 175 -11.19 -8.44 -5.30
C LEU A 175 -11.92 -9.14 -4.15
N HIS A 176 -11.78 -10.47 -4.07
CA HIS A 176 -12.37 -11.25 -2.98
C HIS A 176 -11.79 -10.83 -1.62
N LEU A 177 -10.47 -10.64 -1.53
CA LEU A 177 -9.81 -10.12 -0.31
C LEU A 177 -10.38 -8.76 0.12
N LEU A 178 -10.51 -7.81 -0.81
CA LEU A 178 -11.09 -6.50 -0.48
C LEU A 178 -12.55 -6.62 -0.03
N SER A 179 -13.31 -7.54 -0.63
CA SER A 179 -14.71 -7.79 -0.25
C SER A 179 -14.82 -8.41 1.16
N VAL A 180 -13.95 -9.36 1.50
CA VAL A 180 -13.90 -9.95 2.84
C VAL A 180 -13.51 -8.91 3.90
N PHE A 181 -12.60 -7.97 3.58
CA PHE A 181 -12.33 -6.84 4.46
C PHE A 181 -13.52 -5.88 4.59
N LYS A 182 -14.32 -5.69 3.54
CA LYS A 182 -15.58 -4.92 3.61
C LYS A 182 -16.58 -5.52 4.62
N GLU A 183 -16.52 -6.82 4.86
CA GLU A 183 -17.35 -7.50 5.84
C GLU A 183 -16.81 -7.38 7.28
N GLY A 184 -15.60 -6.83 7.46
CA GLY A 184 -15.00 -6.58 8.77
C GLY A 184 -14.13 -7.71 9.31
N SER A 185 -13.67 -8.62 8.44
CA SER A 185 -12.82 -9.74 8.84
C SER A 185 -11.46 -9.31 9.39
N ALA A 186 -10.95 -10.06 10.37
CA ALA A 186 -9.58 -9.88 10.87
C ALA A 186 -8.55 -10.34 9.83
N TYR A 187 -7.31 -9.85 9.93
CA TYR A 187 -6.27 -10.04 8.90
C TYR A 187 -5.98 -11.52 8.58
N ASN A 188 -5.81 -12.35 9.62
CA ASN A 188 -5.55 -13.78 9.44
C ASN A 188 -6.75 -14.50 8.84
N ASP A 189 -7.96 -14.19 9.32
CA ASP A 189 -9.19 -14.85 8.85
C ASP A 189 -9.45 -14.51 7.38
N ALA A 190 -9.25 -13.25 6.99
CA ALA A 190 -9.39 -12.80 5.60
C ALA A 190 -8.38 -13.49 4.66
N LEU A 191 -7.11 -13.59 5.06
CA LEU A 191 -6.10 -14.26 4.26
C LEU A 191 -6.36 -15.77 4.17
N LEU A 192 -6.77 -16.40 5.28
CA LEU A 192 -7.08 -17.84 5.31
C LEU A 192 -8.28 -18.15 4.41
N GLU A 193 -9.34 -17.36 4.46
CA GLU A 193 -10.52 -17.54 3.63
C GLU A 193 -10.20 -17.41 2.13
N VAL A 194 -9.37 -16.44 1.77
CA VAL A 194 -9.14 -16.10 0.36
C VAL A 194 -8.00 -16.91 -0.26
N TYR A 195 -6.94 -17.17 0.49
CA TYR A 195 -5.70 -17.75 -0.05
C TYR A 195 -5.26 -19.05 0.63
N ASP A 196 -6.01 -19.54 1.63
CA ASP A 196 -5.68 -20.73 2.42
C ASP A 196 -4.34 -20.62 3.21
N PHE A 197 -3.90 -19.39 3.51
CA PHE A 197 -2.77 -19.11 4.40
C PHE A 197 -3.03 -17.87 5.26
N ASP A 198 -2.34 -17.75 6.39
CA ASP A 198 -2.43 -16.58 7.26
C ASP A 198 -1.28 -15.58 7.02
N MET A 199 -1.10 -14.57 7.87
CA MET A 199 0.00 -13.60 7.71
C MET A 199 1.40 -14.23 7.74
N ASP A 200 1.61 -15.29 8.53
CA ASP A 200 2.92 -15.93 8.62
C ASP A 200 3.15 -16.83 7.40
N GLY A 201 2.09 -17.46 6.88
CA GLY A 201 2.10 -18.12 5.57
C GLY A 201 2.39 -17.15 4.41
N LEU A 202 1.81 -15.96 4.42
CA LEU A 202 2.11 -14.91 3.45
C LEU A 202 3.57 -14.44 3.54
N ASP A 203 4.10 -14.21 4.75
CA ASP A 203 5.51 -13.84 4.96
C ASP A 203 6.45 -14.89 4.35
N ASN A 204 6.18 -16.17 4.62
CA ASN A 204 6.97 -17.27 4.11
C ASN A 204 6.87 -17.44 2.60
N LEU A 205 5.67 -17.34 2.03
CA LEU A 205 5.45 -17.38 0.59
C LEU A 205 6.23 -16.26 -0.12
N TRP A 206 6.15 -15.04 0.43
CA TRP A 206 6.83 -13.88 -0.13
C TRP A 206 8.35 -14.00 -0.04
N ARG A 207 8.89 -14.38 1.12
CA ARG A 207 10.33 -14.65 1.30
C ARG A 207 10.85 -15.70 0.31
N GLN A 208 10.13 -16.81 0.14
CA GLN A 208 10.50 -17.84 -0.84
C GLN A 208 10.49 -17.33 -2.27
N SER A 209 9.53 -16.47 -2.63
CA SER A 209 9.48 -15.83 -3.95
C SER A 209 10.70 -14.95 -4.25
N LEU A 210 11.37 -14.46 -3.20
CA LEU A 210 12.59 -13.65 -3.25
C LEU A 210 13.86 -14.50 -3.11
N GLY A 211 13.74 -15.83 -3.02
CA GLY A 211 14.88 -16.75 -2.86
C GLY A 211 15.44 -16.84 -1.43
N LEU A 212 14.66 -16.42 -0.43
CA LEU A 212 15.04 -16.50 0.99
C LEU A 212 14.37 -17.69 1.69
N GLU A 213 15.00 -18.13 2.78
CA GLU A 213 14.43 -19.16 3.64
C GLU A 213 13.20 -18.65 4.40
N PRO A 214 12.23 -19.53 4.73
CA PRO A 214 11.09 -19.18 5.57
C PRO A 214 11.52 -18.59 6.91
N ARG A 215 10.75 -17.64 7.43
CA ARG A 215 10.96 -17.12 8.78
C ARG A 215 10.53 -18.19 9.77
N LEU A 216 11.45 -18.62 10.64
CA LEU A 216 11.15 -19.57 11.70
C LEU A 216 10.08 -19.00 12.63
N GLU A 217 9.03 -19.78 12.91
CA GLU A 217 8.00 -19.39 13.88
C GLU A 217 8.64 -19.11 15.25
N ALA A 218 8.27 -17.98 15.86
CA ALA A 218 8.70 -17.65 17.23
C ALA A 218 8.30 -18.75 18.25
N ALA A 219 7.25 -19.53 17.97
CA ALA A 219 6.81 -20.65 18.81
C ALA A 219 7.85 -21.79 18.90
N LEU A 220 8.69 -21.98 17.88
CA LEU A 220 9.73 -23.03 17.85
C LEU A 220 11.00 -22.64 18.63
N LEU A 221 11.10 -21.40 19.11
CA LEU A 221 12.24 -20.88 19.87
C LEU A 221 12.04 -20.85 21.38
N SER A 222 10.96 -21.43 21.91
CA SER A 222 10.82 -21.61 23.35
C SER A 222 11.89 -22.58 23.84
N PRO A 223 12.81 -22.18 24.75
CA PRO A 223 13.74 -23.13 25.34
C PRO A 223 12.91 -24.15 26.13
N VAL A 224 13.12 -25.44 25.84
CA VAL A 224 12.64 -26.53 26.70
C VAL A 224 13.28 -26.29 28.06
N ILE A 225 12.50 -25.79 29.02
CA ILE A 225 12.93 -25.73 30.41
C ILE A 225 12.86 -27.18 30.91
N GLU A 226 13.97 -27.92 30.78
CA GLU A 226 14.13 -29.16 31.51
C GLU A 226 14.06 -28.84 33.01
N SER A 227 13.00 -29.32 33.65
CA SER A 227 12.88 -29.26 35.11
C SER A 227 13.96 -30.16 35.73
N PRO A 228 14.70 -29.74 36.76
CA PRO A 228 15.63 -30.62 37.45
C PRO A 228 14.84 -31.73 38.14
N ALA A 229 15.23 -32.98 37.90
CA ALA A 229 14.73 -34.12 38.66
C ALA A 229 15.07 -33.93 40.15
N ILE A 230 14.06 -34.12 41.01
CA ILE A 230 14.18 -34.15 42.48
C ILE A 230 14.71 -35.51 42.91
#